data_AF-A0A6L8ERL5-F1
#
_entry.id   AF-A0A6L8ERL5-F1
#
_cell.length_a   1.000
_cell.length_b   1.000
_cell.length_c   1.000
_cell.angle_alpha   90.00
_cell.angle_beta   90.00
_cell.angle_gamma   90.00
#
_symmetry.space_group_name_H-M   'P 1'
#
loop_
_entity.id
_entity.type
_entity.pdbx_description
1 polymer ?
#
loop_
_entity_poly.entity_id
_entity_poly.type
_entity_poly.pdbx_seq_one_letter_code
_entity_poly.pdbx_strand_id
1 'polypeptide(L)'
;MEKIKKVNIHDKVFEETYTAHIRRNGTSWLGWIPDVPKTKCEEPTQKMLLKTLENKLYEALVAEEEAWEKKFEADVRAGKLEKLREEALKDVQAGRFKYL
;
A
#
# COMPACT_ATOMS: atom_id res chain seq x y z
N MET A 1 9.40 -23.84 -17.09
CA MET A 1 9.02 -22.87 -16.04
C MET A 1 7.53 -22.62 -16.16
N GLU A 2 6.75 -22.89 -15.13
CA GLU A 2 5.31 -22.62 -15.15
C GLU A 2 5.05 -21.10 -15.29
N LYS A 3 4.04 -20.74 -16.09
CA LYS A 3 3.70 -19.33 -16.36
C LYS A 3 3.10 -18.67 -15.11
N ILE A 4 3.51 -17.44 -14.83
CA ILE A 4 2.88 -16.61 -13.80
C ILE A 4 1.48 -16.24 -14.27
N LYS A 5 0.48 -16.53 -13.45
CA LYS A 5 -0.91 -16.12 -13.63
C LYS A 5 -1.17 -14.85 -12.84
N LYS A 6 -1.91 -13.91 -13.42
CA LYS A 6 -2.35 -12.68 -12.76
C LYS A 6 -3.79 -12.84 -12.28
N VAL A 7 -4.07 -12.40 -11.06
CA VAL A 7 -5.41 -12.43 -10.45
C VAL A 7 -5.63 -11.09 -9.76
N ASN A 8 -6.81 -10.50 -9.96
CA ASN A 8 -7.17 -9.26 -9.29
C ASN A 8 -7.74 -9.57 -7.91
N ILE A 9 -7.27 -8.85 -6.90
CA ILE A 9 -7.80 -8.87 -5.54
C ILE A 9 -8.34 -7.47 -5.28
N HIS A 10 -9.62 -7.38 -4.95
CA HIS A 10 -10.24 -6.12 -4.58
C HIS A 10 -10.11 -5.93 -3.08
N ASP A 11 -9.44 -4.86 -2.68
CA ASP A 11 -9.40 -4.46 -1.28
C ASP A 11 -10.68 -3.69 -0.93
N LYS A 12 -11.25 -4.00 0.24
CA LYS A 12 -12.51 -3.40 0.70
C LYS A 12 -12.31 -2.18 1.58
N VAL A 13 -11.08 -1.92 2.04
CA VAL A 13 -10.78 -0.83 2.98
C VAL A 13 -10.58 0.47 2.21
N PHE A 14 -9.74 0.42 1.18
CA PHE A 14 -9.36 1.53 0.33
C PHE A 14 -10.09 1.51 -1.02
N GLU A 15 -10.96 0.52 -1.25
CA GLU A 15 -11.71 0.31 -2.49
C GLU A 15 -10.82 0.20 -3.75
N GLU A 16 -9.57 -0.22 -3.56
CA GLU A 16 -8.59 -0.36 -4.64
C GLU A 16 -8.55 -1.79 -5.20
N THR A 17 -7.93 -1.94 -6.38
CA THR A 17 -7.72 -3.24 -7.01
C THR A 17 -6.24 -3.53 -7.18
N TYR A 18 -5.80 -4.63 -6.57
CA TYR A 18 -4.41 -5.08 -6.60
C TYR A 18 -4.23 -6.27 -7.55
N THR A 19 -3.10 -6.29 -8.25
CA THR A 19 -2.76 -7.41 -9.14
C THR A 19 -1.85 -8.41 -8.42
N ALA A 20 -2.39 -9.56 -8.03
CA ALA A 20 -1.60 -10.67 -7.50
C ALA A 20 -0.98 -11.50 -8.62
N HIS A 21 0.28 -11.85 -8.46
CA HIS A 21 1.00 -12.82 -9.27
C HIS A 21 1.03 -14.15 -8.54
N ILE A 22 0.52 -15.21 -9.19
CA ILE A 22 0.52 -16.56 -8.65
C ILE A 22 1.20 -17.52 -9.62
N ARG A 23 1.93 -18.49 -9.10
CA ARG A 23 2.49 -19.59 -9.88
C ARG A 23 2.49 -20.87 -9.04
N ARG A 24 2.40 -22.00 -9.70
CA ARG A 24 2.56 -23.29 -9.03
C ARG A 24 4.07 -23.52 -8.76
N ASN A 25 4.35 -24.18 -7.63
CA ASN A 25 5.68 -24.43 -7.10
C ASN A 25 5.73 -25.87 -6.57
N GLY A 26 5.85 -26.84 -7.48
CA GLY A 26 5.76 -28.26 -7.12
C GLY A 26 4.34 -28.65 -6.68
N THR A 27 4.20 -29.05 -5.40
CA THR A 27 2.91 -29.44 -4.81
C THR A 27 2.11 -28.26 -4.25
N SER A 28 2.73 -27.09 -4.11
CA SER A 28 2.16 -25.87 -3.54
C SER A 28 2.00 -24.77 -4.61
N TRP A 29 1.42 -23.66 -4.19
CA TRP A 29 1.19 -22.45 -4.96
C TRP A 29 1.89 -21.28 -4.27
N LEU A 30 2.71 -20.55 -5.01
CA LEU A 30 3.37 -19.33 -4.57
C LEU A 30 2.62 -18.12 -5.11
N GLY A 31 2.38 -17.13 -4.25
CA GLY A 31 1.69 -15.90 -4.61
C GLY A 31 2.35 -14.65 -3.99
N TRP A 32 2.25 -13.52 -4.67
CA TRP A 32 2.65 -12.21 -4.17
C TRP A 32 1.97 -11.08 -4.94
N ILE A 33 1.83 -9.91 -4.32
CA ILE A 33 1.39 -8.67 -4.99
C ILE A 33 2.64 -7.80 -5.18
N PRO A 34 3.05 -7.45 -6.42
CA PRO A 34 4.25 -6.66 -6.68
C PRO A 34 4.26 -5.31 -5.95
N ASP A 35 3.10 -4.66 -5.87
CA ASP A 35 2.92 -3.35 -5.23
C ASP A 35 3.05 -3.44 -3.70
N VAL A 36 2.78 -4.63 -3.13
CA VAL A 36 2.86 -4.88 -1.68
C VAL A 36 3.72 -6.13 -1.42
N PRO A 37 5.07 -6.03 -1.47
CA PRO A 37 5.97 -7.19 -1.40
C PRO A 37 5.83 -8.05 -0.13
N LYS A 38 5.34 -7.45 0.96
CA LYS A 38 5.07 -8.13 2.25
C LYS A 38 4.01 -9.24 2.16
N THR A 39 3.21 -9.25 1.09
CA THR A 39 2.12 -10.21 0.87
C THR A 39 2.57 -11.59 0.40
N LYS A 40 3.87 -11.77 0.07
CA LYS A 40 4.39 -13.05 -0.44
C LYS A 40 4.04 -14.22 0.50
N CYS A 41 3.45 -15.27 -0.05
CA CYS A 41 3.08 -16.48 0.69
C CYS A 41 3.02 -17.71 -0.23
N GLU A 42 3.06 -18.89 0.39
CA GLU A 42 2.97 -20.18 -0.30
C GLU A 42 1.94 -21.05 0.41
N GLU A 43 1.05 -21.67 -0.36
CA GLU A 43 -0.07 -22.47 0.16
C GLU A 43 -0.29 -23.75 -0.66
N PRO A 44 -0.84 -24.83 -0.09
CA PRO A 44 -1.03 -26.10 -0.80
C PRO A 44 -2.02 -26.02 -1.97
N THR A 45 -3.00 -25.09 -1.90
CA THR A 45 -4.03 -24.95 -2.93
C THR A 45 -4.17 -23.51 -3.39
N GLN A 46 -4.58 -23.31 -4.65
CA GLN A 46 -4.81 -21.98 -5.21
C GLN A 46 -5.87 -21.19 -4.41
N LYS A 47 -6.92 -21.86 -3.93
CA LYS A 47 -7.99 -21.20 -3.16
C LYS A 47 -7.49 -20.72 -1.79
N MET A 48 -6.67 -21.52 -1.11
CA MET A 48 -6.02 -21.11 0.13
C MET A 48 -5.06 -19.95 -0.13
N LEU A 49 -4.25 -20.03 -1.20
CA LEU A 49 -3.34 -18.96 -1.58
C LEU A 49 -4.05 -17.61 -1.74
N LEU A 50 -5.15 -17.58 -2.49
CA LEU A 50 -5.90 -16.33 -2.72
C LEU A 50 -6.47 -15.76 -1.42
N LYS A 51 -7.00 -16.61 -0.54
CA LYS A 51 -7.52 -16.17 0.77
C LYS A 51 -6.40 -15.64 1.68
N THR A 52 -5.25 -16.33 1.71
CA THR A 52 -4.09 -15.87 2.47
C THR A 52 -3.54 -14.56 1.91
N LEU A 53 -3.51 -14.39 0.58
CA LEU A 53 -3.10 -13.14 -0.06
C LEU A 53 -4.03 -11.97 0.28
N GLU A 54 -5.35 -12.19 0.26
CA GLU A 54 -6.34 -11.18 0.64
C GLU A 54 -6.15 -10.72 2.09
N ASN A 55 -6.00 -11.67 3.03
CA ASN A 55 -5.75 -11.34 4.44
C ASN A 55 -4.42 -10.60 4.63
N LYS A 56 -3.33 -11.06 3.99
CA LYS A 56 -2.02 -10.40 4.09
C LYS A 56 -2.01 -9.00 3.47
N LEU A 57 -2.76 -8.79 2.39
CA LEU A 57 -2.94 -7.48 1.78
C LEU A 57 -3.62 -6.55 2.78
N TYR A 58 -4.75 -6.98 3.36
CA TYR A 58 -5.45 -6.23 4.39
C TYR A 58 -4.54 -5.85 5.57
N GLU A 59 -3.84 -6.83 6.15
CA GLU A 59 -2.91 -6.59 7.26
C GLU A 59 -1.80 -5.58 6.89
N ALA A 60 -1.27 -5.67 5.66
CA ALA A 60 -0.23 -4.77 5.20
C ALA A 60 -0.74 -3.33 5.03
N LEU A 61 -1.95 -3.15 4.49
CA LEU A 61 -2.56 -1.84 4.29
C LEU A 61 -2.95 -1.17 5.62
N VAL A 62 -3.54 -1.93 6.54
CA VAL A 62 -3.86 -1.43 7.89
C VAL A 62 -2.59 -1.00 8.64
N ALA A 63 -1.51 -1.79 8.55
CA ALA A 63 -0.24 -1.42 9.18
C ALA A 63 0.39 -0.16 8.55
N GLU A 64 0.18 0.08 7.25
CA GLU A 64 0.63 1.30 6.58
C GLU A 64 -0.18 2.52 7.01
N GLU A 65 -1.50 2.39 7.11
CA GLU A 65 -2.40 3.41 7.65
C GLU A 65 -2.02 3.80 9.07
N GLU A 66 -1.90 2.83 9.99
CA GLU A 66 -1.50 3.11 11.39
C GLU A 66 -0.12 3.79 11.48
N ALA A 67 0.82 3.41 10.61
CA ALA A 67 2.14 4.02 10.57
C ALA A 67 2.07 5.47 10.05
N TRP A 68 1.22 5.71 9.05
CA TRP A 68 0.97 7.04 8.51
C TRP A 68 0.33 7.94 9.55
N GLU A 69 -0.70 7.48 10.27
CA GLU A 69 -1.36 8.24 11.34
C GLU A 69 -0.38 8.64 12.44
N LYS A 70 0.42 7.70 12.96
CA LYS A 70 1.43 7.98 13.99
C LYS A 70 2.44 9.03 13.52
N LYS A 71 2.88 8.93 12.26
CA LYS A 71 3.80 9.91 11.68
C LYS A 71 3.14 11.27 11.53
N PHE A 72 1.90 11.31 11.05
CA PHE A 72 1.14 12.53 10.87
C PHE A 72 0.93 13.25 12.21
N GLU A 73 0.50 12.53 13.26
CA GLU A 73 0.38 13.09 14.61
C GLU A 73 1.70 13.65 15.14
N ALA A 74 2.81 12.95 14.92
CA ALA A 74 4.13 13.43 15.31
C ALA A 74 4.52 14.71 14.55
N ASP A 75 4.21 14.78 13.25
CA ASP A 75 4.49 15.94 12.41
C ASP A 75 3.63 17.17 12.83
N VAL A 76 2.36 16.94 13.19
CA VAL A 76 1.48 17.96 13.78
C VAL A 76 2.06 18.46 15.10
N ARG A 77 2.40 17.56 16.03
CA ARG A 77 2.99 17.94 17.33
C ARG A 77 4.33 18.65 17.20
N ALA A 78 5.10 18.32 16.17
CA ALA A 78 6.37 18.97 15.86
C ALA A 78 6.21 20.35 15.19
N GLY A 79 4.98 20.82 14.97
CA GLY A 79 4.72 22.14 14.38
C GLY A 79 5.01 22.19 12.87
N LYS A 80 5.13 21.05 12.19
CA LYS A 80 5.51 21.02 10.78
C LYS A 80 4.42 21.62 9.89
N LEU A 81 3.15 21.49 10.26
CA LEU A 81 2.04 22.08 9.50
C LEU A 81 2.01 23.60 9.63
N GLU A 82 2.29 24.13 10.81
CA GLU A 82 2.41 25.57 11.07
C GLU A 82 3.58 26.15 10.28
N LYS A 83 4.73 25.47 10.31
CA LYS A 83 5.88 25.86 9.49
C LYS A 83 5.56 25.84 8.00
N LEU A 84 4.91 24.77 7.51
CA LEU A 84 4.47 24.66 6.11
C LEU A 84 3.53 25.82 5.74
N ARG A 85 2.60 26.19 6.62
CA ARG A 85 1.71 27.35 6.44
C ARG A 85 2.49 28.65 6.32
N GLU A 86 3.46 28.91 7.20
CA GLU A 86 4.27 30.12 7.16
C GLU A 86 5.11 30.23 5.88
N GLU A 87 5.69 29.11 5.44
CA GLU A 87 6.45 29.03 4.18
C GLU A 87 5.56 29.30 2.97
N ALA A 88 4.38 28.67 2.92
CA ALA A 88 3.40 28.91 1.86
C ALA A 88 2.95 30.38 1.81
N LEU A 89 2.72 31.02 2.97
CA LEU A 89 2.37 32.45 3.04
C LEU A 89 3.50 33.33 2.48
N LYS A 90 4.76 33.04 2.82
CA LYS A 90 5.92 33.76 2.28
C LYS A 90 6.04 33.61 0.77
N ASP A 91 5.78 32.41 0.24
CA ASP A 91 5.82 32.14 -1.19
C ASP A 91 4.71 32.89 -1.94
N VAL A 92 3.51 32.98 -1.37
CA VAL A 92 2.42 33.82 -1.90
C VAL A 92 2.82 35.30 -1.90
N GLN A 93 3.31 35.82 -0.77
CA GLN A 93 3.75 37.21 -0.67
C GLN A 93 4.89 37.55 -1.64
N ALA A 94 5.78 36.59 -1.90
CA ALA A 94 6.86 36.72 -2.87
C ALA A 94 6.42 36.50 -4.33
N GLY A 95 5.13 36.26 -4.59
CA GLY A 95 4.59 36.05 -5.93
C GLY A 95 5.12 34.79 -6.62
N ARG A 96 5.54 33.78 -5.85
CA ARG A 96 6.12 32.53 -6.38
C ARG A 96 5.06 31.58 -6.95
N PHE A 97 3.80 31.74 -6.53
CA PHE A 97 2.66 31.10 -7.18
C PHE A 97 2.20 31.95 -8.36
N LYS A 98 2.89 31.81 -9.50
CA LYS A 98 2.58 32.61 -10.69
C LYS A 98 1.27 32.22 -11.40
N TYR A 99 0.60 31.13 -11.00
CA TYR A 99 -0.56 30.59 -11.73
C TYR A 99 -1.54 29.77 -10.84
N LEU A 100 -1.92 30.29 -9.68
CA LEU A 100 -3.12 29.80 -8.97
C LEU A 100 -4.32 30.68 -9.33
#